data_AF-A0A7J0F3Z3-F1
#
_entry.id   AF-A0A7J0F3Z3-F1
#
_cell.length_a   1.000
_cell.length_b   1.000
_cell.length_c   1.000
_cell.angle_alpha   90.00
_cell.angle_beta   90.00
_cell.angle_gamma   90.00
#
_symmetry.space_group_name_H-M   'P 1'
#
loop_
_entity.id
_entity.type
_entity.pdbx_description
1 polymer ?
#
loop_
_entity_poly.entity_id
_entity_poly.type
_entity_poly.pdbx_seq_one_letter_code
_entity_poly.pdbx_strand_id
1 'polypeptide(L)'
;MAAMISCNYFYSLSNTSKLISPKNPSFHRRCSSQIPRRIQLCNKQKDRLLPLKECTISIALAVGLITGAPTLGWSGYADAATTPVLPDLSVLISGPPIKDPGALLRYALPIDNKAIREVQKPLEDITDSLKIAGVRGLDSVERNVKQASRTLKQMKSLIVSGLAESKKDHGIELLNKLEAGMGEFQKIVEDRNRDAVAPKQKELLNYVGGVEEDMVDGFPYEVPEEYQNIPLLKGRAAVDMKVKVKDNPNLEECVFHIVLDGYNAPVTAGNFIDLVERHFYDGMEIQRADGFVVQTGDPEGPAEGFIDPSTEKTRTIPLEIMVEGEKAPFYGETLEELGLYKAQTKLPFNAFGTMAMARDEFEDNSGSSQVFWLLKESELTPSNANILDGRYAVFGYVTENEDFLADLKVGDVIESIQVVSGLDNLVNPSYKIAG
;
A
#
# COMPACT_ATOMS: atom_id res chain seq x y z
N MET A 1 -38.97 29.48 -18.42
CA MET A 1 -39.63 29.63 -19.72
C MET A 1 -39.27 28.39 -20.53
N ALA A 2 -40.22 27.48 -20.76
CA ALA A 2 -39.96 26.19 -21.39
C ALA A 2 -40.26 26.25 -22.89
N ALA A 3 -39.50 25.51 -23.69
CA ALA A 3 -39.82 25.24 -25.10
C ALA A 3 -40.09 23.74 -25.24
N MET A 4 -41.33 23.40 -25.63
CA MET A 4 -41.72 22.03 -25.98
C MET A 4 -41.36 21.74 -27.44
N ILE A 5 -41.03 20.48 -27.74
CA ILE A 5 -41.28 19.87 -29.05
C ILE A 5 -42.11 18.60 -28.78
N SER A 6 -43.10 18.33 -29.63
CA SER A 6 -44.18 17.37 -29.40
C SER A 6 -44.57 16.63 -30.69
N CYS A 7 -45.26 15.49 -30.55
CA CYS A 7 -45.93 14.69 -31.60
C CYS A 7 -45.00 14.00 -32.63
N ASN A 8 -45.30 12.83 -33.24
CA ASN A 8 -46.41 11.85 -33.15
C ASN A 8 -45.94 10.53 -33.84
N TYR A 9 -46.64 9.38 -33.97
CA TYR A 9 -48.02 8.92 -33.66
C TYR A 9 -48.03 7.36 -33.67
N PHE A 10 -48.89 6.69 -32.87
CA PHE A 10 -49.73 5.49 -33.18
C PHE A 10 -49.95 4.46 -32.05
N TYR A 11 -51.05 3.73 -32.18
CA TYR A 11 -51.87 3.10 -31.12
C TYR A 11 -51.72 1.57 -31.01
N SER A 12 -51.99 1.04 -29.82
CA SER A 12 -52.96 -0.07 -29.65
C SER A 12 -53.65 0.02 -28.27
N LEU A 13 -54.91 -0.43 -28.19
CA LEU A 13 -55.82 -0.22 -27.06
C LEU A 13 -56.11 -1.50 -26.26
N SER A 14 -56.42 -1.24 -24.97
CA SER A 14 -57.34 -1.97 -24.06
C SER A 14 -56.70 -2.97 -23.07
N ASN A 15 -57.18 -3.11 -21.82
CA ASN A 15 -58.46 -2.68 -21.24
C ASN A 15 -58.41 -2.47 -19.70
N THR A 16 -59.15 -1.49 -19.16
CA THR A 16 -59.84 -1.41 -17.82
C THR A 16 -59.18 -1.93 -16.51
N SER A 17 -59.30 -1.29 -15.32
CA SER A 17 -59.95 -0.02 -14.91
C SER A 17 -59.73 0.32 -13.40
N LYS A 18 -60.06 1.57 -13.03
CA LYS A 18 -60.40 2.12 -11.68
C LYS A 18 -59.29 2.63 -10.73
N LEU A 19 -59.21 3.96 -10.66
CA LEU A 19 -58.82 4.71 -9.45
C LEU A 19 -59.84 4.49 -8.31
N ILE A 20 -59.44 4.76 -7.05
CA ILE A 20 -60.09 5.76 -6.16
C ILE A 20 -59.18 6.06 -4.94
N SER A 21 -59.06 7.36 -4.65
CA SER A 21 -58.71 8.04 -3.39
C SER A 21 -59.57 9.34 -3.41
N PRO A 22 -59.90 10.08 -2.32
CA PRO A 22 -59.20 10.17 -1.03
C PRO A 22 -60.08 10.38 0.24
N LYS A 23 -59.43 10.57 1.41
CA LYS A 23 -59.63 11.67 2.42
C LYS A 23 -59.58 11.23 3.91
N ASN A 24 -58.84 12.02 4.70
CA ASN A 24 -58.95 12.18 6.16
C ASN A 24 -60.37 12.68 6.57
N PRO A 25 -60.73 12.57 7.87
CA PRO A 25 -60.64 13.78 8.69
C PRO A 25 -60.08 13.61 10.12
N SER A 26 -59.70 14.75 10.69
CA SER A 26 -59.13 15.02 12.02
C SER A 26 -60.13 14.96 13.19
N PHE A 27 -59.62 14.86 14.43
CA PHE A 27 -60.19 15.54 15.60
C PHE A 27 -59.11 16.12 16.54
N HIS A 28 -59.50 17.08 17.40
CA HIS A 28 -58.62 18.12 17.95
C HIS A 28 -58.57 18.20 19.50
N ARG A 29 -57.39 18.60 20.00
CA ARG A 29 -57.11 19.47 21.18
C ARG A 29 -57.67 19.13 22.57
N ARG A 30 -56.79 19.24 23.57
CA ARG A 30 -56.84 20.34 24.57
C ARG A 30 -55.47 20.67 25.16
N CYS A 31 -55.30 21.91 25.63
CA CYS A 31 -54.05 22.46 26.14
C CYS A 31 -54.07 22.57 27.67
N SER A 32 -52.90 22.64 28.30
CA SER A 32 -52.64 23.60 29.40
C SER A 32 -51.19 24.06 29.39
N SER A 33 -50.95 25.24 29.95
CA SER A 33 -49.69 25.98 29.92
C SER A 33 -48.82 25.72 31.16
N GLN A 34 -47.49 25.90 31.02
CA GLN A 34 -46.70 26.69 31.98
C GLN A 34 -45.35 27.13 31.41
N ILE A 35 -44.71 28.07 32.11
CA ILE A 35 -43.71 29.05 31.61
C ILE A 35 -42.27 28.61 31.95
N PRO A 36 -41.26 28.93 31.10
CA PRO A 36 -39.86 28.56 31.37
C PRO A 36 -39.25 29.32 32.56
N ARG A 37 -38.52 28.63 33.43
CA ARG A 37 -37.69 29.26 34.46
C ARG A 37 -36.29 29.59 33.93
N ARG A 38 -35.97 30.88 33.98
CA ARG A 38 -34.64 31.46 33.77
C ARG A 38 -34.00 31.69 35.14
N ILE A 39 -32.82 31.11 35.40
CA ILE A 39 -31.93 31.46 36.53
C ILE A 39 -30.53 31.59 35.91
N GLN A 40 -30.14 32.80 35.52
CA GLN A 40 -29.33 33.74 36.32
C GLN A 40 -27.87 33.30 36.49
N LEU A 41 -26.98 33.93 35.71
CA LEU A 41 -25.61 34.17 36.14
C LEU A 41 -25.64 34.98 37.44
N CYS A 42 -24.72 34.67 38.36
CA CYS A 42 -24.30 35.62 39.39
C CYS A 42 -22.78 35.63 39.50
N ASN A 43 -22.20 36.82 39.35
CA ASN A 43 -20.78 37.07 39.53
C ASN A 43 -20.34 36.78 40.97
N LYS A 44 -19.11 36.27 41.12
CA LYS A 44 -18.22 36.69 42.21
C LYS A 44 -16.80 36.90 41.68
N GLN A 45 -16.50 38.14 41.31
CA GLN A 45 -15.13 38.63 41.34
C GLN A 45 -14.62 38.61 42.79
N LYS A 46 -13.34 38.28 42.97
CA LYS A 46 -12.52 39.04 43.92
C LYS A 46 -11.07 39.06 43.46
N ASP A 47 -10.52 40.26 43.39
CA ASP A 47 -9.19 40.56 42.88
C ASP A 47 -8.07 40.11 43.83
N ARG A 48 -6.86 39.87 43.31
CA ARG A 48 -5.74 40.81 43.48
C ARG A 48 -4.45 40.42 42.72
N LEU A 49 -4.16 41.23 41.70
CA LEU A 49 -2.89 41.94 41.43
C LEU A 49 -1.52 41.21 41.40
N LEU A 50 -0.78 41.55 40.34
CA LEU A 50 0.63 41.26 40.02
C LEU A 50 1.63 41.93 41.00
N PRO A 51 2.95 41.65 40.86
CA PRO A 51 3.77 42.59 40.06
C PRO A 51 4.71 41.93 39.03
N LEU A 52 5.32 42.79 38.19
CA LEU A 52 6.09 42.49 36.97
C LEU A 52 7.61 42.29 37.19
N LYS A 53 8.25 41.74 36.12
CA LYS A 53 9.65 41.91 35.61
C LYS A 53 10.40 40.56 35.48
N GLU A 54 11.20 40.31 34.44
CA GLU A 54 11.70 41.18 33.36
C GLU A 54 11.98 40.40 32.05
N CYS A 55 12.03 41.07 30.90
CA CYS A 55 12.36 40.50 29.59
C CYS A 55 13.88 40.53 29.31
N THR A 56 14.36 39.60 28.48
CA THR A 56 15.49 39.89 27.57
C THR A 56 15.44 39.01 26.31
N ILE A 57 15.44 39.64 25.15
CA ILE A 57 15.69 39.04 23.83
C ILE A 57 17.07 39.49 23.40
N SER A 58 17.95 38.56 22.98
CA SER A 58 19.27 38.90 22.45
C SER A 58 19.38 38.54 20.98
N ILE A 59 19.43 39.57 20.14
CA ILE A 59 19.83 39.51 18.73
C ILE A 59 21.25 40.09 18.63
N ALA A 60 22.21 39.34 18.10
CA ALA A 60 23.35 39.86 17.33
C ALA A 60 24.30 38.74 16.88
N LEU A 61 24.42 38.52 15.57
CA LEU A 61 25.69 38.75 14.86
C LEU A 61 25.51 38.65 13.35
N ALA A 62 26.00 39.67 12.65
CA ALA A 62 26.20 39.70 11.21
C ALA A 62 27.49 40.49 10.92
N VAL A 63 27.98 40.38 9.68
CA VAL A 63 29.14 41.06 9.03
C VAL A 63 30.35 40.15 8.80
N GLY A 64 30.73 40.02 7.51
CA GLY A 64 31.93 39.31 7.05
C GLY A 64 31.83 38.91 5.57
N LEU A 65 31.95 39.86 4.64
CA LEU A 65 31.75 39.64 3.20
C LEU A 65 32.99 40.07 2.37
N ILE A 66 33.40 39.22 1.43
CA ILE A 66 34.27 39.47 0.24
C ILE A 66 35.76 39.83 0.47
N THR A 67 36.68 38.98 -0.02
CA THR A 67 37.68 39.24 -1.10
C THR A 67 38.88 38.27 -1.04
N GLY A 68 39.35 37.77 -2.19
CA GLY A 68 40.66 37.11 -2.30
C GLY A 68 40.74 35.87 -3.20
N ALA A 69 41.25 36.04 -4.42
CA ALA A 69 41.77 34.98 -5.29
C ALA A 69 43.05 35.51 -5.98
N PRO A 70 43.87 34.69 -6.66
CA PRO A 70 44.13 33.26 -6.54
C PRO A 70 45.61 32.97 -6.16
N THR A 71 46.00 31.70 -5.99
CA THR A 71 47.42 31.30 -6.06
C THR A 71 47.62 30.15 -7.06
N LEU A 72 48.56 30.35 -8.00
CA LEU A 72 49.00 29.34 -8.96
C LEU A 72 50.03 28.41 -8.29
N GLY A 73 49.83 27.09 -8.42
CA GLY A 73 50.73 26.03 -7.96
C GLY A 73 50.73 24.86 -8.95
N TRP A 74 51.91 24.29 -9.23
CA TRP A 74 52.17 23.46 -10.42
C TRP A 74 51.55 22.05 -10.35
N SER A 75 51.34 21.44 -11.52
CA SER A 75 50.74 20.12 -11.73
C SER A 75 51.47 18.95 -11.05
N GLY A 76 50.68 18.03 -10.46
CA GLY A 76 51.02 16.61 -10.43
C GLY A 76 50.09 15.84 -11.38
N TYR A 77 50.67 15.11 -12.34
CA TYR A 77 49.90 14.16 -13.15
C TYR A 77 49.50 12.96 -12.27
N ALA A 78 48.23 12.59 -12.29
CA ALA A 78 47.74 11.30 -11.82
C ALA A 78 46.72 10.79 -12.85
N ASP A 79 46.86 9.53 -13.26
CA ASP A 79 46.07 8.97 -14.36
C ASP A 79 44.58 8.99 -14.06
N ALA A 80 43.82 9.58 -14.99
CA ALA A 80 42.37 9.49 -15.00
C ALA A 80 41.95 8.09 -15.46
N ALA A 81 41.84 7.16 -14.51
CA ALA A 81 41.09 5.94 -14.72
C ALA A 81 39.65 6.31 -15.09
N THR A 82 39.27 6.07 -16.33
CA THR A 82 37.95 6.42 -16.88
C THR A 82 36.87 5.45 -16.44
N THR A 83 36.58 5.43 -15.14
CA THR A 83 35.26 5.00 -14.66
C THR A 83 34.24 6.06 -15.11
N PRO A 84 33.21 5.69 -15.89
CA PRO A 84 32.11 6.61 -16.14
C PRO A 84 31.38 6.80 -14.81
N VAL A 85 31.60 7.96 -14.18
CA VAL A 85 30.76 8.42 -13.07
C VAL A 85 29.39 8.69 -13.65
N LEU A 86 28.54 7.66 -13.63
CA LEU A 86 27.11 7.80 -13.86
C LEU A 86 26.61 8.84 -12.86
N PRO A 87 25.89 9.89 -13.30
CA PRO A 87 25.28 10.82 -12.37
C PRO A 87 24.42 10.03 -11.39
N ASP A 88 24.53 10.36 -10.09
CA ASP A 88 23.52 9.89 -9.15
C ASP A 88 22.18 10.44 -9.62
N LEU A 89 21.33 9.53 -10.06
CA LEU A 89 19.97 9.84 -10.47
C LEU A 89 19.19 10.08 -9.18
N SER A 90 19.29 11.31 -8.66
CA SER A 90 18.32 11.84 -7.72
C SER A 90 16.98 11.90 -8.44
N VAL A 91 16.26 10.78 -8.38
CA VAL A 91 14.88 10.70 -8.84
C VAL A 91 14.06 11.61 -7.93
N LEU A 92 13.88 12.85 -8.36
CA LEU A 92 12.77 13.66 -7.90
C LEU A 92 11.51 12.92 -8.32
N ILE A 93 10.90 12.18 -7.39
CA ILE A 93 9.58 11.54 -7.57
C ILE A 93 8.51 12.65 -7.52
N SER A 94 8.55 13.53 -8.52
CA SER A 94 7.49 14.50 -8.83
C SER A 94 6.47 13.93 -9.83
N GLY A 95 6.43 12.60 -9.96
CA GLY A 95 5.43 11.87 -10.71
C GLY A 95 4.13 11.67 -9.92
N PRO A 96 3.06 11.19 -10.58
CA PRO A 96 1.87 10.67 -9.91
C PRO A 96 2.23 9.49 -8.96
N PRO A 97 1.43 9.23 -7.92
CA PRO A 97 1.65 8.09 -7.02
C PRO A 97 1.53 6.77 -7.79
N ILE A 98 2.34 5.80 -7.41
CA ILE A 98 2.25 4.44 -7.92
C ILE A 98 1.06 3.75 -7.25
N LYS A 99 0.05 3.36 -8.02
CA LYS A 99 -1.17 2.70 -7.52
C LYS A 99 -1.23 1.19 -7.80
N ASP A 100 -0.33 0.67 -8.64
CA ASP A 100 -0.24 -0.77 -8.93
C ASP A 100 0.41 -1.49 -7.73
N PRO A 101 -0.27 -2.45 -7.07
CA PRO A 101 0.28 -3.14 -5.91
C PRO A 101 1.54 -3.94 -6.27
N GLY A 102 1.59 -4.52 -7.48
CA GLY A 102 2.78 -5.20 -7.99
C GLY A 102 3.98 -4.25 -8.16
N ALA A 103 3.77 -3.02 -8.61
CA ALA A 103 4.82 -2.01 -8.75
C ALA A 103 5.31 -1.52 -7.39
N LEU A 104 4.42 -1.27 -6.42
CA LEU A 104 4.81 -0.94 -5.05
C LEU A 104 5.71 -2.04 -4.46
N LEU A 105 5.32 -3.31 -4.60
CA LEU A 105 6.15 -4.45 -4.22
C LEU A 105 7.49 -4.48 -4.96
N ARG A 106 7.54 -4.29 -6.28
CA ARG A 106 8.81 -4.23 -7.04
C ARG A 106 9.72 -3.14 -6.50
N TYR A 107 9.22 -1.91 -6.35
CA TYR A 107 10.01 -0.77 -5.86
C TYR A 107 10.43 -0.89 -4.39
N ALA A 108 9.66 -1.58 -3.55
CA ALA A 108 9.99 -1.81 -2.15
C ALA A 108 11.18 -2.78 -1.94
N LEU A 109 11.56 -3.57 -2.95
CA LEU A 109 12.67 -4.54 -2.83
C LEU A 109 14.01 -3.86 -2.48
N PRO A 110 14.82 -4.45 -1.57
CA PRO A 110 16.08 -3.90 -1.11
C PRO A 110 17.22 -4.12 -2.13
N ILE A 111 17.07 -3.63 -3.36
CA ILE A 111 18.03 -3.80 -4.46
C ILE A 111 18.46 -2.45 -5.04
N ASP A 112 19.74 -2.32 -5.40
CA ASP A 112 20.27 -1.23 -6.24
C ASP A 112 20.81 -1.82 -7.56
N ASN A 113 19.88 -2.12 -8.47
CA ASN A 113 20.21 -2.57 -9.82
C ASN A 113 19.50 -1.69 -10.87
N LYS A 114 20.18 -0.64 -11.31
CA LYS A 114 19.67 0.29 -12.34
C LYS A 114 19.33 -0.42 -13.65
N ALA A 115 19.98 -1.55 -13.97
CA ALA A 115 19.75 -2.25 -15.24
C ALA A 115 18.38 -2.94 -15.34
N ILE A 116 17.89 -3.56 -14.26
CA ILE A 116 16.55 -4.18 -14.25
C ILE A 116 15.43 -3.12 -14.15
N ARG A 117 15.65 -2.03 -13.40
CA ARG A 117 14.69 -0.91 -13.30
C ARG A 117 14.44 -0.22 -14.65
N GLU A 118 15.47 -0.10 -15.50
CA GLU A 118 15.35 0.40 -16.88
C GLU A 118 14.59 -0.57 -17.83
N VAL A 119 14.43 -1.85 -17.46
CA VAL A 119 13.54 -2.80 -18.15
C VAL A 119 12.13 -2.72 -17.59
N GLN A 120 11.98 -2.62 -16.27
CA GLN A 120 10.70 -2.48 -15.57
C GLN A 120 9.93 -1.23 -16.03
N LYS A 121 10.56 -0.05 -15.99
CA LYS A 121 9.86 1.23 -16.11
C LYS A 121 9.05 1.37 -17.42
N PRO A 122 9.58 1.06 -18.62
CA PRO A 122 8.79 1.10 -19.84
C PRO A 122 7.61 0.13 -19.84
N LEU A 123 7.72 -1.03 -19.15
CA LEU A 123 6.64 -2.02 -19.06
C LEU A 123 5.51 -1.55 -18.14
N GLU A 124 5.79 -0.76 -17.12
CA GLU A 124 4.76 -0.15 -16.26
C GLU A 124 4.06 1.01 -16.97
N ASP A 125 4.81 1.81 -17.74
CA ASP A 125 4.28 2.91 -18.56
C ASP A 125 3.32 2.45 -19.70
N ILE A 126 3.18 1.13 -19.92
CA ILE A 126 2.17 0.54 -20.80
C ILE A 126 0.75 0.78 -20.25
N THR A 127 0.54 0.76 -18.93
CA THR A 127 -0.77 0.99 -18.31
C THR A 127 -1.29 2.40 -18.64
N ASP A 128 -0.42 3.40 -18.56
CA ASP A 128 -0.76 4.77 -18.97
C ASP A 128 -0.90 4.91 -20.50
N SER A 129 -0.08 4.20 -21.28
CA SER A 129 -0.24 4.13 -22.74
C SER A 129 -1.59 3.55 -23.16
N LEU A 130 -2.15 2.59 -22.41
CA LEU A 130 -3.47 2.02 -22.65
C LEU A 130 -4.62 3.01 -22.37
N LYS A 131 -4.44 4.00 -21.49
CA LYS A 131 -5.45 5.07 -21.26
C LYS A 131 -5.66 5.94 -22.51
N ILE A 132 -4.72 5.93 -23.45
CA ILE A 132 -4.86 6.61 -24.76
C ILE A 132 -5.82 5.81 -25.66
N ALA A 133 -6.86 6.48 -26.14
CA ALA A 133 -7.86 5.87 -27.00
C ALA A 133 -7.33 5.57 -28.42
N GLY A 134 -7.73 4.41 -28.96
CA GLY A 134 -7.46 3.99 -30.34
C GLY A 134 -5.99 3.61 -30.61
N VAL A 135 -5.63 3.65 -31.91
CA VAL A 135 -4.34 3.13 -32.43
C VAL A 135 -3.12 3.79 -31.80
N ARG A 136 -3.22 5.09 -31.44
CA ARG A 136 -2.12 5.85 -30.79
C ARG A 136 -1.69 5.27 -29.45
N GLY A 137 -2.61 4.63 -28.71
CA GLY A 137 -2.25 3.91 -27.48
C GLY A 137 -1.38 2.70 -27.79
N LEU A 138 -1.78 1.89 -28.79
CA LEU A 138 -1.01 0.72 -29.24
C LEU A 138 0.37 1.11 -29.81
N ASP A 139 0.47 2.21 -30.56
CA ASP A 139 1.78 2.73 -31.02
C ASP A 139 2.69 3.16 -29.84
N SER A 140 2.10 3.57 -28.71
CA SER A 140 2.84 3.88 -27.49
C SER A 140 3.29 2.62 -26.76
N VAL A 141 2.40 1.62 -26.62
CA VAL A 141 2.74 0.28 -26.10
C VAL A 141 3.87 -0.35 -26.94
N GLU A 142 3.81 -0.27 -28.26
CA GLU A 142 4.83 -0.82 -29.16
C GLU A 142 6.22 -0.23 -28.90
N ARG A 143 6.29 1.09 -28.68
CA ARG A 143 7.55 1.78 -28.33
C ARG A 143 8.09 1.30 -26.98
N ASN A 144 7.22 1.18 -25.98
CA ASN A 144 7.61 0.72 -24.65
C ASN A 144 8.11 -0.73 -24.65
N VAL A 145 7.41 -1.65 -25.31
CA VAL A 145 7.83 -3.06 -25.47
C VAL A 145 9.13 -3.16 -26.26
N LYS A 146 9.30 -2.36 -27.33
CA LYS A 146 10.56 -2.29 -28.09
C LYS A 146 11.70 -1.69 -27.27
N GLN A 147 11.44 -0.73 -26.39
CA GLN A 147 12.43 -0.17 -25.48
C GLN A 147 12.86 -1.23 -24.45
N ALA A 148 11.94 -1.77 -23.65
CA ALA A 148 12.23 -2.80 -22.65
C ALA A 148 12.97 -4.01 -23.23
N SER A 149 12.54 -4.52 -24.40
CA SER A 149 13.20 -5.64 -25.09
C SER A 149 14.63 -5.32 -25.57
N ARG A 150 14.90 -4.07 -25.97
CA ARG A 150 16.26 -3.62 -26.32
C ARG A 150 17.13 -3.47 -25.08
N THR A 151 16.61 -2.81 -24.04
CA THR A 151 17.29 -2.63 -22.75
C THR A 151 17.69 -3.98 -22.15
N LEU A 152 16.76 -4.94 -22.09
CA LEU A 152 16.98 -6.29 -21.58
C LEU A 152 18.12 -6.99 -22.33
N LYS A 153 18.11 -6.97 -23.66
CA LYS A 153 19.18 -7.57 -24.48
C LYS A 153 20.54 -6.88 -24.33
N GLN A 154 20.56 -5.57 -24.11
CA GLN A 154 21.79 -4.80 -23.91
C GLN A 154 22.38 -4.98 -22.52
N MET A 155 21.53 -5.10 -21.49
CA MET A 155 21.95 -5.11 -20.08
C MET A 155 21.85 -6.48 -19.39
N LYS A 156 21.49 -7.56 -20.12
CA LYS A 156 21.37 -8.94 -19.56
C LYS A 156 22.56 -9.34 -18.68
N SER A 157 23.78 -9.02 -19.08
CA SER A 157 24.99 -9.34 -18.30
C SER A 157 25.03 -8.62 -16.95
N LEU A 158 24.62 -7.36 -16.89
CA LEU A 158 24.56 -6.56 -15.66
C LEU A 158 23.44 -7.05 -14.72
N ILE A 159 22.31 -7.44 -15.31
CA ILE A 159 21.19 -8.04 -14.57
C ILE A 159 21.63 -9.38 -13.96
N VAL A 160 22.23 -10.27 -14.74
CA VAL A 160 22.73 -11.57 -14.26
C VAL A 160 23.85 -11.42 -13.23
N SER A 161 24.70 -10.39 -13.32
CA SER A 161 25.71 -10.12 -12.28
C SER A 161 25.15 -9.58 -10.97
N GLY A 162 23.89 -9.15 -10.94
CA GLY A 162 23.19 -8.70 -9.73
C GLY A 162 22.37 -9.79 -9.04
N LEU A 163 22.27 -10.99 -9.61
CA LEU A 163 21.55 -12.12 -9.00
C LEU A 163 22.34 -12.68 -7.80
N ALA A 164 21.64 -13.03 -6.73
CA ALA A 164 22.23 -13.76 -5.60
C ALA A 164 22.71 -15.14 -6.06
N GLU A 165 23.92 -15.57 -5.65
CA GLU A 165 24.54 -16.79 -6.19
C GLU A 165 23.69 -18.05 -5.92
N SER A 166 22.94 -18.06 -4.81
CA SER A 166 22.01 -19.14 -4.42
C SER A 166 20.74 -19.24 -5.26
N LYS A 167 20.31 -18.13 -5.90
CA LYS A 167 19.07 -18.03 -6.69
C LYS A 167 19.31 -17.85 -8.20
N LYS A 168 20.57 -17.74 -8.59
CA LYS A 168 21.05 -17.39 -9.94
C LYS A 168 20.45 -18.22 -11.07
N ASP A 169 20.31 -19.53 -10.88
CA ASP A 169 19.76 -20.43 -11.90
C ASP A 169 18.27 -20.13 -12.15
N HIS A 170 17.49 -19.86 -11.09
CA HIS A 170 16.09 -19.46 -11.19
C HIS A 170 15.94 -18.08 -11.83
N GLY A 171 16.76 -17.11 -11.43
CA GLY A 171 16.77 -15.78 -12.03
C GLY A 171 17.13 -15.80 -13.52
N ILE A 172 18.05 -16.69 -13.94
CA ILE A 172 18.35 -16.92 -15.36
C ILE A 172 17.18 -17.58 -16.08
N GLU A 173 16.47 -18.53 -15.46
CA GLU A 173 15.25 -19.12 -16.03
C GLU A 173 14.16 -18.06 -16.26
N LEU A 174 13.88 -17.23 -15.25
CA LEU A 174 12.94 -16.11 -15.35
C LEU A 174 13.34 -15.09 -16.42
N LEU A 175 14.63 -14.75 -16.54
CA LEU A 175 15.12 -13.87 -17.60
C LEU A 175 14.90 -14.45 -19.00
N ASN A 176 15.05 -15.77 -19.16
CA ASN A 176 14.80 -16.42 -20.45
C ASN A 176 13.28 -16.48 -20.76
N LYS A 177 12.41 -16.68 -19.76
CA LYS A 177 10.95 -16.54 -19.89
C LYS A 177 10.56 -15.10 -20.27
N LEU A 178 11.15 -14.10 -19.62
CA LEU A 178 10.96 -12.69 -19.93
C LEU A 178 11.37 -12.38 -21.37
N GLU A 179 12.54 -12.84 -21.84
CA GLU A 179 12.98 -12.63 -23.23
C GLU A 179 12.05 -13.27 -24.27
N ALA A 180 11.57 -14.50 -24.02
CA ALA A 180 10.62 -15.18 -24.89
C ALA A 180 9.28 -14.43 -24.92
N GLY A 181 8.75 -14.09 -23.74
CA GLY A 181 7.49 -13.37 -23.59
C GLY A 181 7.52 -11.94 -24.15
N MET A 182 8.67 -11.25 -24.14
CA MET A 182 8.85 -9.98 -24.89
C MET A 182 8.68 -10.17 -26.40
N GLY A 183 9.15 -11.30 -26.94
CA GLY A 183 8.97 -11.64 -28.36
C GLY A 183 7.52 -11.95 -28.72
N GLU A 184 6.76 -12.57 -27.79
CA GLU A 184 5.32 -12.76 -27.93
C GLU A 184 4.55 -11.44 -27.81
N PHE A 185 4.96 -10.57 -26.88
CA PHE A 185 4.32 -9.27 -26.68
C PHE A 185 4.49 -8.35 -27.89
N GLN A 186 5.65 -8.41 -28.57
CA GLN A 186 5.85 -7.72 -29.85
C GLN A 186 4.82 -8.16 -30.90
N LYS A 187 4.55 -9.47 -31.03
CA LYS A 187 3.53 -9.98 -31.96
C LYS A 187 2.13 -9.50 -31.59
N ILE A 188 1.74 -9.58 -30.31
CA ILE A 188 0.44 -9.09 -29.82
C ILE A 188 0.18 -7.63 -30.23
N VAL A 189 1.21 -6.79 -30.14
CA VAL A 189 1.10 -5.37 -30.51
C VAL A 189 1.15 -5.16 -32.02
N GLU A 190 1.93 -5.94 -32.77
CA GLU A 190 1.95 -5.93 -34.24
C GLU A 190 0.60 -6.38 -34.83
N ASP A 191 -0.02 -7.41 -34.25
CA ASP A 191 -1.37 -7.91 -34.55
C ASP A 191 -2.49 -6.97 -34.06
N ARG A 192 -2.14 -5.87 -33.37
CA ARG A 192 -3.05 -4.86 -32.80
C ARG A 192 -4.09 -5.42 -31.81
N ASN A 193 -3.81 -6.57 -31.19
CA ASN A 193 -4.68 -7.19 -30.20
C ASN A 193 -4.58 -6.47 -28.85
N ARG A 194 -5.42 -5.44 -28.66
CA ARG A 194 -5.43 -4.60 -27.45
C ARG A 194 -5.79 -5.37 -26.18
N ASP A 195 -6.70 -6.33 -26.26
CA ASP A 195 -7.24 -7.01 -25.06
C ASP A 195 -6.20 -7.96 -24.45
N ALA A 196 -5.28 -8.51 -25.28
CA ALA A 196 -4.16 -9.31 -24.82
C ALA A 196 -2.97 -8.50 -24.24
N VAL A 197 -2.99 -7.16 -24.33
CA VAL A 197 -1.87 -6.32 -23.85
C VAL A 197 -1.74 -6.37 -22.33
N ALA A 198 -2.83 -6.10 -21.59
CA ALA A 198 -2.76 -6.00 -20.14
C ALA A 198 -2.43 -7.35 -19.44
N PRO A 199 -3.02 -8.50 -19.84
CA PRO A 199 -2.60 -9.80 -19.28
C PRO A 199 -1.12 -10.11 -19.54
N LYS A 200 -0.61 -9.85 -20.75
CA LYS A 200 0.80 -10.10 -21.07
C LYS A 200 1.74 -9.13 -20.35
N GLN A 201 1.32 -7.88 -20.14
CA GLN A 201 2.03 -6.92 -19.31
C GLN A 201 2.16 -7.42 -17.86
N LYS A 202 1.07 -7.91 -17.23
CA LYS A 202 1.10 -8.48 -15.87
C LYS A 202 2.04 -9.69 -15.80
N GLU A 203 1.95 -10.63 -16.73
CA GLU A 203 2.82 -11.80 -16.82
C GLU A 203 4.32 -11.41 -16.84
N LEU A 204 4.70 -10.44 -17.68
CA LEU A 204 6.10 -10.01 -17.82
C LEU A 204 6.59 -9.21 -16.63
N LEU A 205 5.73 -8.39 -16.01
CA LEU A 205 6.05 -7.67 -14.78
C LEU A 205 6.21 -8.62 -13.58
N ASN A 206 5.50 -9.76 -13.56
CA ASN A 206 5.72 -10.82 -12.57
C ASN A 206 7.09 -11.49 -12.77
N TYR A 207 7.52 -11.75 -14.01
CA TYR A 207 8.88 -12.24 -14.27
C TYR A 207 9.96 -11.22 -13.90
N VAL A 208 9.73 -9.92 -14.12
CA VAL A 208 10.64 -8.86 -13.63
C VAL A 208 10.71 -8.88 -12.11
N GLY A 209 9.57 -8.92 -11.40
CA GLY A 209 9.54 -8.99 -9.94
C GLY A 209 10.27 -10.21 -9.37
N GLY A 210 10.09 -11.40 -9.95
CA GLY A 210 10.83 -12.59 -9.54
C GLY A 210 12.35 -12.48 -9.77
N VAL A 211 12.78 -11.90 -10.90
CA VAL A 211 14.20 -11.61 -11.15
C VAL A 211 14.76 -10.63 -10.12
N GLU A 212 13.98 -9.62 -9.72
CA GLU A 212 14.37 -8.66 -8.69
C GLU A 212 14.44 -9.29 -7.29
N GLU A 213 13.55 -10.22 -6.96
CA GLU A 213 13.60 -11.02 -5.72
C GLU A 213 14.78 -12.00 -5.69
N ASP A 214 15.21 -12.48 -6.86
CA ASP A 214 16.42 -13.30 -7.04
C ASP A 214 17.72 -12.47 -6.95
N MET A 215 17.66 -11.14 -7.00
CA MET A 215 18.80 -10.26 -6.68
C MET A 215 18.99 -10.03 -5.17
N VAL A 216 17.97 -10.33 -4.35
CA VAL A 216 18.07 -10.13 -2.90
C VAL A 216 18.83 -11.28 -2.26
N ASP A 217 20.10 -11.02 -1.92
CA ASP A 217 20.98 -11.95 -1.22
C ASP A 217 20.81 -11.86 0.30
N GLY A 218 19.94 -12.71 0.85
CA GLY A 218 19.62 -12.76 2.28
C GLY A 218 18.73 -11.62 2.76
N PHE A 219 18.71 -11.40 4.08
CA PHE A 219 17.89 -10.38 4.73
C PHE A 219 18.73 -9.12 5.02
N PRO A 220 18.27 -7.90 4.67
CA PRO A 220 19.15 -6.74 4.49
C PRO A 220 19.64 -6.04 5.78
N TYR A 221 19.07 -6.33 6.95
CA TYR A 221 19.45 -5.72 8.23
C TYR A 221 19.17 -6.66 9.41
N GLU A 222 19.69 -6.32 10.59
CA GLU A 222 19.36 -7.02 11.84
C GLU A 222 18.15 -6.35 12.52
N VAL A 223 17.16 -7.17 12.90
CA VAL A 223 16.00 -6.73 13.70
C VAL A 223 16.45 -6.48 15.14
N PRO A 224 15.97 -5.44 15.85
CA PRO A 224 16.34 -5.16 17.25
C PRO A 224 16.15 -6.36 18.18
N GLU A 225 17.06 -6.54 19.15
CA GLU A 225 17.07 -7.70 20.08
C GLU A 225 15.73 -7.95 20.78
N GLU A 226 15.01 -6.88 21.10
CA GLU A 226 13.66 -6.90 21.69
C GLU A 226 12.61 -7.63 20.83
N TYR A 227 12.75 -7.64 19.51
CA TYR A 227 11.85 -8.33 18.56
C TYR A 227 12.48 -9.59 17.93
N GLN A 228 13.72 -9.95 18.27
CA GLN A 228 14.39 -11.13 17.69
C GLN A 228 13.77 -12.48 18.12
N ASN A 229 12.90 -12.50 19.14
CA ASN A 229 12.31 -13.73 19.70
C ASN A 229 10.82 -13.92 19.38
N ILE A 230 10.20 -12.98 18.65
CA ILE A 230 8.84 -13.12 18.11
C ILE A 230 8.89 -13.59 16.65
N PRO A 231 7.76 -14.03 16.05
CA PRO A 231 7.72 -14.44 14.65
C PRO A 231 8.14 -13.32 13.70
N LEU A 232 9.09 -13.59 12.80
CA LEU A 232 9.64 -12.64 11.82
C LEU A 232 9.54 -13.21 10.41
N LEU A 233 9.07 -12.43 9.44
CA LEU A 233 9.14 -12.82 8.03
C LEU A 233 10.41 -12.23 7.40
N LYS A 234 11.44 -13.05 7.20
CA LYS A 234 12.74 -12.62 6.64
C LYS A 234 12.77 -12.73 5.11
N GLY A 235 11.75 -12.20 4.45
CA GLY A 235 11.59 -12.25 3.00
C GLY A 235 10.17 -11.87 2.59
N ARG A 236 9.63 -12.56 1.59
CA ARG A 236 8.21 -12.45 1.20
C ARG A 236 7.47 -13.75 1.45
N ALA A 237 6.17 -13.62 1.68
CA ALA A 237 5.22 -14.73 1.63
C ALA A 237 4.00 -14.27 0.86
N ALA A 238 3.31 -15.21 0.21
CA ALA A 238 2.00 -14.95 -0.37
C ALA A 238 0.95 -15.81 0.31
N VAL A 239 -0.25 -15.25 0.49
CA VAL A 239 -1.41 -15.92 1.06
C VAL A 239 -2.61 -15.78 0.15
N ASP A 240 -3.44 -16.82 0.11
CA ASP A 240 -4.77 -16.79 -0.48
C ASP A 240 -5.80 -16.64 0.64
N MET A 241 -6.53 -15.53 0.65
CA MET A 241 -7.64 -15.28 1.57
C MET A 241 -8.97 -15.57 0.88
N LYS A 242 -9.66 -16.62 1.33
CA LYS A 242 -10.96 -17.04 0.81
C LYS A 242 -12.07 -16.41 1.64
N VAL A 243 -12.93 -15.60 1.02
CA VAL A 243 -14.02 -14.88 1.68
C VAL A 243 -15.36 -15.28 1.07
N LYS A 244 -16.30 -15.63 1.93
CA LYS A 244 -17.70 -15.85 1.62
C LYS A 244 -18.49 -14.55 1.78
N VAL A 245 -19.09 -14.11 0.69
CA VAL A 245 -19.84 -12.85 0.63
C VAL A 245 -21.32 -13.15 0.83
N LYS A 246 -21.90 -12.63 1.92
CA LYS A 246 -23.32 -12.78 2.26
C LYS A 246 -24.16 -11.78 1.46
N ASP A 247 -25.37 -12.20 1.09
CA ASP A 247 -26.39 -11.34 0.47
C ASP A 247 -25.88 -10.52 -0.74
N ASN A 248 -25.07 -11.12 -1.62
CA ASN A 248 -24.67 -10.57 -2.92
C ASN A 248 -25.08 -11.53 -4.04
N PRO A 249 -25.95 -11.13 -5.00
CA PRO A 249 -26.44 -12.02 -6.05
C PRO A 249 -25.42 -12.27 -7.18
N ASN A 250 -24.29 -11.56 -7.19
CA ASN A 250 -23.29 -11.64 -8.26
C ASN A 250 -21.96 -12.26 -7.79
N LEU A 251 -21.75 -12.39 -6.47
CA LEU A 251 -20.52 -12.85 -5.84
C LEU A 251 -20.88 -13.60 -4.55
N GLU A 252 -20.77 -14.93 -4.55
CA GLU A 252 -20.99 -15.75 -3.35
C GLU A 252 -19.67 -15.98 -2.57
N GLU A 253 -18.56 -15.97 -3.29
CA GLU A 253 -17.22 -16.34 -2.82
C GLU A 253 -16.16 -15.61 -3.64
N CYS A 254 -15.11 -15.11 -2.98
CA CYS A 254 -13.95 -14.50 -3.61
C CYS A 254 -12.65 -15.05 -2.99
N VAL A 255 -11.59 -15.14 -3.77
CA VAL A 255 -10.23 -15.44 -3.28
C VAL A 255 -9.34 -14.25 -3.60
N PHE A 256 -8.78 -13.62 -2.56
CA PHE A 256 -7.83 -12.52 -2.69
C PHE A 256 -6.42 -13.05 -2.55
N HIS A 257 -5.58 -12.83 -3.56
CA HIS A 257 -4.16 -13.17 -3.48
C HIS A 257 -3.39 -11.98 -2.91
N ILE A 258 -2.70 -12.19 -1.80
CA ILE A 258 -2.05 -11.13 -1.02
C ILE A 258 -0.56 -11.44 -0.88
N VAL A 259 0.30 -10.51 -1.28
CA VAL A 259 1.75 -10.62 -1.08
C VAL A 259 2.15 -9.77 0.13
N LEU A 260 2.85 -10.39 1.06
CA LEU A 260 3.35 -9.79 2.29
C LEU A 260 4.84 -9.51 2.17
N ASP A 261 5.27 -8.32 2.62
CA ASP A 261 6.62 -7.82 2.45
C ASP A 261 7.37 -7.70 3.79
N GLY A 262 7.98 -8.81 4.19
CA GLY A 262 8.83 -8.86 5.37
C GLY A 262 10.19 -8.17 5.19
N TYR A 263 10.58 -7.76 3.97
CA TYR A 263 11.80 -6.95 3.78
C TYR A 263 11.68 -5.57 4.42
N ASN A 264 10.49 -4.97 4.41
CA ASN A 264 10.24 -3.64 4.97
C ASN A 264 9.35 -3.68 6.22
N ALA A 265 8.61 -4.77 6.47
CA ALA A 265 7.82 -4.99 7.69
C ALA A 265 7.98 -6.43 8.26
N PRO A 266 9.20 -6.85 8.66
CA PRO A 266 9.47 -8.23 9.09
C PRO A 266 8.70 -8.67 10.34
N VAL A 267 8.52 -7.78 11.33
CA VAL A 267 7.79 -8.09 12.56
C VAL A 267 6.30 -8.22 12.27
N THR A 268 5.75 -7.26 11.52
CA THR A 268 4.32 -7.19 11.24
C THR A 268 3.87 -8.34 10.35
N ALA A 269 4.59 -8.60 9.26
CA ALA A 269 4.28 -9.70 8.36
C ALA A 269 4.57 -11.08 8.98
N GLY A 270 5.60 -11.19 9.82
CA GLY A 270 5.93 -12.42 10.56
C GLY A 270 4.84 -12.81 11.55
N ASN A 271 4.35 -11.84 12.32
CA ASN A 271 3.21 -12.04 13.23
C ASN A 271 1.94 -12.43 12.47
N PHE A 272 1.63 -11.78 11.34
CA PHE A 272 0.45 -12.14 10.55
C PHE A 272 0.53 -13.58 10.01
N ILE A 273 1.66 -13.99 9.44
CA ILE A 273 1.84 -15.38 8.96
C ILE A 273 1.76 -16.40 10.11
N ASP A 274 2.34 -16.12 11.29
CA ASP A 274 2.19 -17.00 12.46
C ASP A 274 0.73 -17.19 12.88
N LEU A 275 -0.11 -16.14 12.75
CA LEU A 275 -1.55 -16.22 13.02
C LEU A 275 -2.33 -16.96 11.92
N VAL A 276 -1.92 -16.83 10.65
CA VAL A 276 -2.48 -17.63 9.53
C VAL A 276 -2.21 -19.12 9.74
N GLU A 277 -0.97 -19.51 10.05
CA GLU A 277 -0.56 -20.89 10.33
C GLU A 277 -1.22 -21.47 11.61
N ARG A 278 -1.80 -20.62 12.45
CA ARG A 278 -2.61 -20.99 13.62
C ARG A 278 -4.11 -21.14 13.30
N HIS A 279 -4.53 -20.91 12.07
CA HIS A 279 -5.93 -20.80 11.66
C HIS A 279 -6.70 -19.71 12.44
N PHE A 280 -6.03 -18.64 12.88
CA PHE A 280 -6.64 -17.61 13.74
C PHE A 280 -7.76 -16.83 13.04
N TYR A 281 -7.62 -16.61 11.73
CA TYR A 281 -8.59 -15.86 10.91
C TYR A 281 -9.69 -16.75 10.32
N ASP A 282 -9.57 -18.08 10.41
CA ASP A 282 -10.46 -19.01 9.73
C ASP A 282 -11.85 -19.04 10.41
N GLY A 283 -12.88 -18.76 9.63
CA GLY A 283 -14.26 -18.59 10.10
C GLY A 283 -14.57 -17.21 10.71
N MET A 284 -13.62 -16.28 10.73
CA MET A 284 -13.83 -14.94 11.30
C MET A 284 -14.70 -14.06 10.39
N GLU A 285 -15.61 -13.28 10.98
CA GLU A 285 -16.40 -12.31 10.23
C GLU A 285 -15.58 -11.02 9.93
N ILE A 286 -15.98 -10.26 8.92
CA ILE A 286 -15.55 -8.87 8.73
C ILE A 286 -16.30 -8.00 9.75
N GLN A 287 -15.60 -7.48 10.76
CA GLN A 287 -16.19 -6.65 11.82
C GLN A 287 -16.50 -5.22 11.36
N ARG A 288 -15.77 -4.69 10.36
CA ARG A 288 -15.97 -3.32 9.85
C ARG A 288 -15.76 -3.25 8.34
N ALA A 289 -16.73 -2.66 7.64
CA ALA A 289 -16.64 -2.26 6.24
C ALA A 289 -17.40 -0.94 6.08
N ASP A 290 -16.70 0.18 5.90
CA ASP A 290 -17.29 1.53 5.89
C ASP A 290 -17.07 2.31 4.58
N GLY A 291 -16.55 1.63 3.55
CA GLY A 291 -16.21 2.22 2.25
C GLY A 291 -14.87 2.97 2.22
N PHE A 292 -14.19 3.13 3.37
CA PHE A 292 -12.81 3.59 3.45
C PHE A 292 -11.87 2.42 3.75
N VAL A 293 -12.27 1.55 4.67
CA VAL A 293 -11.54 0.33 5.03
C VAL A 293 -12.47 -0.87 5.15
N VAL A 294 -11.89 -2.05 4.90
CA VAL A 294 -12.39 -3.35 5.40
C VAL A 294 -11.43 -3.79 6.49
N GLN A 295 -11.92 -4.12 7.68
CA GLN A 295 -11.11 -4.50 8.83
C GLN A 295 -11.63 -5.80 9.46
N THR A 296 -10.68 -6.65 9.85
CA THR A 296 -10.92 -7.93 10.53
C THR A 296 -9.86 -8.20 11.61
N GLY A 297 -9.89 -9.39 12.23
CA GLY A 297 -8.87 -9.86 13.18
C GLY A 297 -9.17 -9.60 14.66
N ASP A 298 -10.39 -9.15 14.97
CA ASP A 298 -10.87 -8.88 16.33
C ASP A 298 -11.52 -10.16 16.92
N PRO A 299 -10.93 -10.80 17.94
CA PRO A 299 -11.39 -12.10 18.42
C PRO A 299 -12.67 -12.01 19.26
N GLU A 300 -13.45 -13.09 19.32
CA GLU A 300 -14.64 -13.14 20.17
C GLU A 300 -14.29 -13.02 21.67
N GLY A 301 -15.02 -12.16 22.39
CA GLY A 301 -14.97 -12.07 23.85
C GLY A 301 -14.38 -10.74 24.35
N PRO A 302 -13.69 -10.73 25.50
CA PRO A 302 -13.10 -9.52 26.09
C PRO A 302 -11.63 -9.30 25.68
N ALA A 303 -11.10 -10.09 24.74
CA ALA A 303 -9.74 -9.92 24.23
C ALA A 303 -9.77 -8.95 23.05
N GLU A 304 -8.87 -7.97 23.03
CA GLU A 304 -8.78 -6.95 21.97
C GLU A 304 -7.74 -7.32 20.89
N GLY A 305 -7.14 -8.52 21.00
CA GLY A 305 -6.12 -9.04 20.10
C GLY A 305 -5.73 -10.49 20.44
N PHE A 306 -4.74 -11.06 19.74
CA PHE A 306 -4.33 -12.45 19.92
C PHE A 306 -3.74 -12.70 21.32
N ILE A 307 -4.34 -13.61 22.08
CA ILE A 307 -3.80 -14.09 23.36
C ILE A 307 -2.82 -15.24 23.10
N ASP A 308 -1.56 -15.06 23.48
CA ASP A 308 -0.54 -16.09 23.31
C ASP A 308 -0.77 -17.25 24.32
N PRO A 309 -1.02 -18.49 23.85
CA PRO A 309 -1.32 -19.62 24.74
C PRO A 309 -0.17 -20.03 25.67
N SER A 310 1.05 -19.53 25.44
CA SER A 310 2.21 -19.80 26.30
C SER A 310 2.39 -18.79 27.43
N THR A 311 1.83 -17.59 27.30
CA THR A 311 1.98 -16.50 28.30
C THR A 311 0.66 -16.05 28.93
N GLU A 312 -0.48 -16.48 28.36
CA GLU A 312 -1.85 -16.06 28.75
C GLU A 312 -2.07 -14.54 28.66
N LYS A 313 -1.29 -13.86 27.82
CA LYS A 313 -1.36 -12.40 27.58
C LYS A 313 -1.58 -12.09 26.11
N THR A 314 -2.15 -10.92 25.84
CA THR A 314 -2.17 -10.35 24.49
C THR A 314 -0.75 -10.22 23.97
N ARG A 315 -0.48 -10.77 22.78
CA ARG A 315 0.74 -10.49 22.03
C ARG A 315 0.56 -9.14 21.35
N THR A 316 1.41 -8.18 21.68
CA THR A 316 1.52 -6.94 20.91
C THR A 316 2.81 -6.93 20.11
N ILE A 317 2.81 -6.14 19.03
CA ILE A 317 3.96 -5.87 18.17
C ILE A 317 4.14 -4.34 18.03
N PRO A 318 5.39 -3.88 17.79
CA PRO A 318 5.66 -2.47 17.56
C PRO A 318 5.02 -1.94 16.27
N LEU A 319 4.77 -0.63 16.23
CA LEU A 319 4.63 0.09 14.96
C LEU A 319 5.94 -0.07 14.17
N GLU A 320 5.86 -0.40 12.89
CA GLU A 320 7.03 -0.71 12.05
C GLU A 320 6.92 0.07 10.73
N ILE A 321 7.84 1.01 10.51
CA ILE A 321 7.79 1.94 9.37
C ILE A 321 9.15 2.02 8.68
N MET A 322 9.22 1.53 7.44
CA MET A 322 10.41 1.66 6.60
C MET A 322 10.33 2.89 5.69
N VAL A 323 11.35 3.74 5.74
CA VAL A 323 11.48 4.99 4.99
C VAL A 323 12.43 4.81 3.79
N GLU A 324 12.16 5.51 2.69
CA GLU A 324 13.08 5.58 1.54
C GLU A 324 14.44 6.19 1.93
N GLY A 325 15.52 5.52 1.52
CA GLY A 325 16.90 5.91 1.85
C GLY A 325 17.43 5.37 3.18
N GLU A 326 16.56 4.92 4.09
CA GLU A 326 16.98 4.29 5.34
C GLU A 326 17.38 2.82 5.17
N LYS A 327 18.19 2.33 6.12
CA LYS A 327 18.77 0.97 6.08
C LYS A 327 17.93 -0.09 6.80
N ALA A 328 17.10 0.34 7.75
CA ALA A 328 16.23 -0.51 8.57
C ALA A 328 14.98 0.31 8.94
N PRO A 329 13.84 -0.33 9.24
CA PRO A 329 12.63 0.37 9.67
C PRO A 329 12.81 1.00 11.05
N PHE A 330 12.05 2.07 11.28
CA PHE A 330 11.81 2.63 12.60
C PHE A 330 10.77 1.77 13.33
N TYR A 331 10.95 1.62 14.64
CA TYR A 331 10.07 0.82 15.50
C TYR A 331 9.48 1.70 16.61
N GLY A 332 8.17 1.61 16.82
CA GLY A 332 7.45 2.20 17.95
C GLY A 332 7.36 3.72 18.00
N GLU A 333 7.60 4.41 16.89
CA GLU A 333 7.42 5.85 16.73
C GLU A 333 6.80 6.16 15.37
N THR A 334 5.88 7.13 15.30
CA THR A 334 5.34 7.63 14.02
C THR A 334 6.32 8.55 13.29
N LEU A 335 6.13 8.74 11.98
CA LEU A 335 6.89 9.76 11.23
C LEU A 335 6.62 11.19 11.74
N GLU A 336 5.52 11.44 12.45
CA GLU A 336 5.20 12.76 13.01
C GLU A 336 6.00 13.05 14.28
N GLU A 337 6.33 12.03 15.07
CA GLU A 337 7.15 12.14 16.29
C GLU A 337 8.65 12.19 15.94
N LEU A 338 9.07 11.40 14.95
CA LEU A 338 10.41 11.48 14.34
C LEU A 338 10.66 12.84 13.62
N GLY A 339 9.63 13.67 13.43
CA GLY A 339 9.72 14.96 12.71
C GLY A 339 9.87 14.82 11.19
N LEU A 340 9.59 13.64 10.65
CA LEU A 340 9.80 13.23 9.26
C LEU A 340 8.55 13.44 8.37
N TYR A 341 7.84 14.57 8.52
CA TYR A 341 6.58 14.92 7.83
C TYR A 341 6.58 14.91 6.27
N LYS A 342 7.73 14.64 5.65
CA LYS A 342 7.94 14.57 4.19
C LYS A 342 8.67 13.32 3.75
N ALA A 343 9.00 12.42 4.66
CA ALA A 343 9.58 11.13 4.30
C ALA A 343 8.55 10.30 3.55
N GLN A 344 9.00 9.56 2.53
CA GLN A 344 8.18 8.59 1.82
C GLN A 344 8.46 7.21 2.41
N THR A 345 7.40 6.45 2.67
CA THR A 345 7.51 5.07 3.12
C THR A 345 7.76 4.15 1.93
N LYS A 346 8.58 3.11 2.11
CA LYS A 346 8.80 2.10 1.05
C LYS A 346 7.55 1.28 0.74
N LEU A 347 6.66 1.15 1.73
CA LEU A 347 5.33 0.58 1.59
C LEU A 347 4.31 1.71 1.85
N PRO A 348 3.90 2.48 0.82
CA PRO A 348 2.91 3.54 0.97
C PRO A 348 1.48 3.02 0.78
N PHE A 349 0.53 3.69 1.44
CA PHE A 349 -0.90 3.56 1.19
C PHE A 349 -1.29 4.26 -0.12
N ASN A 350 -0.81 3.78 -1.27
CA ASN A 350 -1.17 4.34 -2.58
C ASN A 350 -2.02 3.40 -3.44
N ALA A 351 -1.95 2.08 -3.20
CA ALA A 351 -2.74 1.10 -3.92
C ALA A 351 -4.10 0.84 -3.22
N PHE A 352 -5.12 0.59 -4.02
CA PHE A 352 -6.34 -0.03 -3.53
C PHE A 352 -6.00 -1.45 -3.02
N GLY A 353 -6.55 -1.87 -1.88
CA GLY A 353 -6.19 -3.15 -1.25
C GLY A 353 -4.82 -3.15 -0.56
N THR A 354 -4.24 -1.98 -0.23
CA THR A 354 -3.09 -1.89 0.69
C THR A 354 -3.47 -2.48 2.05
N MET A 355 -2.69 -3.43 2.56
CA MET A 355 -2.93 -4.14 3.81
C MET A 355 -2.02 -3.63 4.93
N ALA A 356 -2.63 -3.29 6.08
CA ALA A 356 -1.92 -2.76 7.23
C ALA A 356 -2.46 -3.29 8.56
N MET A 357 -1.62 -3.21 9.60
CA MET A 357 -1.95 -3.61 10.97
C MET A 357 -2.73 -2.49 11.66
N ALA A 358 -3.86 -2.83 12.28
CA ALA A 358 -4.60 -1.91 13.14
C ALA A 358 -3.95 -1.83 14.54
N ARG A 359 -4.13 -0.69 15.20
CA ARG A 359 -3.57 -0.35 16.52
C ARG A 359 -4.46 0.66 17.23
N ASP A 360 -4.26 0.86 18.54
CA ASP A 360 -4.77 2.02 19.26
C ASP A 360 -4.16 3.31 18.70
N GLU A 361 -4.94 4.40 18.67
CA GLU A 361 -4.51 5.72 18.18
C GLU A 361 -3.37 6.32 19.03
N PHE A 362 -3.33 6.01 20.33
CA PHE A 362 -2.42 6.63 21.31
C PHE A 362 -1.32 5.70 21.84
N GLU A 363 -1.26 4.45 21.37
CA GLU A 363 -0.20 3.50 21.70
C GLU A 363 0.33 2.82 20.44
N ASP A 364 1.49 3.26 19.96
CA ASP A 364 2.10 2.75 18.71
C ASP A 364 2.41 1.25 18.77
N ASN A 365 2.77 0.73 19.95
CA ASN A 365 3.16 -0.67 20.17
C ASN A 365 1.98 -1.57 20.60
N SER A 366 0.75 -1.23 20.18
CA SER A 366 -0.49 -1.96 20.51
C SER A 366 -0.98 -2.89 19.40
N GLY A 367 -0.35 -2.90 18.22
CA GLY A 367 -0.73 -3.78 17.10
C GLY A 367 -0.70 -5.26 17.53
N SER A 368 -1.65 -6.07 17.06
CA SER A 368 -1.78 -7.47 17.51
C SER A 368 -2.26 -8.40 16.40
N SER A 369 -3.58 -8.59 16.26
CA SER A 369 -4.18 -9.48 15.25
C SER A 369 -5.11 -8.76 14.28
N GLN A 370 -5.50 -7.52 14.58
CA GLN A 370 -6.45 -6.78 13.76
C GLN A 370 -5.76 -6.22 12.52
N VAL A 371 -6.30 -6.50 11.34
CA VAL A 371 -5.76 -6.06 10.03
C VAL A 371 -6.82 -5.37 9.22
N PHE A 372 -6.42 -4.43 8.36
CA PHE A 372 -7.33 -3.74 7.46
C PHE A 372 -6.77 -3.56 6.05
N TRP A 373 -7.68 -3.49 5.09
CA TRP A 373 -7.43 -3.17 3.69
C TRP A 373 -8.01 -1.81 3.35
N LEU A 374 -7.23 -0.98 2.67
CA LEU A 374 -7.65 0.35 2.21
C LEU A 374 -8.52 0.23 0.93
N LEU A 375 -9.78 0.66 1.01
CA LEU A 375 -10.72 0.73 -0.13
C LEU A 375 -10.69 2.09 -0.86
N LYS A 376 -10.04 3.10 -0.30
CA LYS A 376 -10.01 4.44 -0.91
C LYS A 376 -8.71 4.63 -1.68
N GLU A 377 -8.82 4.87 -2.99
CA GLU A 377 -7.70 5.48 -3.73
C GLU A 377 -7.34 6.80 -3.06
N SER A 378 -6.09 6.89 -2.61
CA SER A 378 -5.66 7.95 -1.70
C SER A 378 -5.81 9.34 -2.31
N GLU A 379 -6.66 10.14 -1.68
CA GLU A 379 -6.72 11.59 -1.89
C GLU A 379 -5.42 12.19 -1.36
N LEU A 380 -4.40 12.19 -2.21
CA LEU A 380 -3.12 12.79 -1.90
C LEU A 380 -3.30 14.24 -1.44
N THR A 381 -2.60 14.58 -0.36
CA THR A 381 -2.36 15.98 -0.02
C THR A 381 -1.68 16.71 -1.20
N PRO A 382 -1.72 18.05 -1.29
CA PRO A 382 -0.98 18.81 -2.32
C PRO A 382 0.55 18.56 -2.35
N SER A 383 1.08 17.87 -1.33
CA SER A 383 2.46 17.40 -1.17
C SER A 383 2.70 15.96 -1.65
N ASN A 384 1.72 15.30 -2.29
CA ASN A 384 1.77 13.89 -2.71
C ASN A 384 2.01 12.87 -1.58
N ALA A 385 1.61 13.18 -0.34
CA ALA A 385 1.64 12.26 0.79
C ALA A 385 0.22 11.81 1.20
N ASN A 386 0.05 10.53 1.57
CA ASN A 386 -1.16 10.07 2.25
C ASN A 386 -1.11 10.45 3.74
N ILE A 387 -2.27 10.65 4.34
CA ILE A 387 -2.47 10.92 5.77
C ILE A 387 -2.20 9.66 6.62
N LEU A 388 -2.31 8.45 6.04
CA LEU A 388 -2.04 7.19 6.72
C LEU A 388 -0.56 6.76 6.69
N ASP A 389 0.22 7.28 5.74
CA ASP A 389 1.65 6.97 5.62
C ASP A 389 2.38 7.44 6.88
N GLY A 390 3.19 6.56 7.47
CA GLY A 390 3.93 6.87 8.69
C GLY A 390 3.13 6.86 10.00
N ARG A 391 1.87 6.42 9.97
CA ARG A 391 1.02 6.22 11.17
C ARG A 391 0.67 4.76 11.44
N TYR A 392 0.70 3.91 10.41
CA TYR A 392 0.39 2.47 10.48
C TYR A 392 1.46 1.65 9.76
N ALA A 393 1.68 0.42 10.23
CA ALA A 393 2.55 -0.54 9.56
C ALA A 393 1.81 -1.16 8.36
N VAL A 394 2.15 -0.71 7.15
CA VAL A 394 1.81 -1.42 5.91
C VAL A 394 2.75 -2.61 5.79
N PHE A 395 2.21 -3.80 5.52
CA PHE A 395 3.01 -5.03 5.45
C PHE A 395 2.62 -5.96 4.28
N GLY A 396 1.66 -5.57 3.45
CA GLY A 396 1.29 -6.33 2.26
C GLY A 396 0.34 -5.59 1.32
N TYR A 397 0.10 -6.19 0.16
CA TYR A 397 -0.84 -5.70 -0.85
C TYR A 397 -1.63 -6.85 -1.45
N VAL A 398 -2.92 -6.63 -1.69
CA VAL A 398 -3.71 -7.51 -2.56
C VAL A 398 -3.26 -7.29 -4.01
N THR A 399 -2.97 -8.37 -4.72
CA THR A 399 -2.39 -8.36 -6.08
C THR A 399 -3.26 -9.06 -7.14
N GLU A 400 -4.29 -9.79 -6.68
CA GLU A 400 -5.36 -10.32 -7.52
C GLU A 400 -6.72 -10.17 -6.82
N ASN A 401 -7.76 -9.90 -7.61
CA ASN A 401 -9.15 -9.72 -7.17
C ASN A 401 -9.38 -8.53 -6.23
N GLU A 402 -8.46 -7.55 -6.22
CA GLU A 402 -8.51 -6.37 -5.37
C GLU A 402 -9.84 -5.63 -5.47
N ASP A 403 -10.38 -5.39 -6.67
CA ASP A 403 -11.65 -4.67 -6.90
C ASP A 403 -12.83 -5.21 -6.08
N PHE A 404 -12.86 -6.52 -5.80
CA PHE A 404 -13.94 -7.16 -5.03
C PHE A 404 -13.89 -6.87 -3.53
N LEU A 405 -12.83 -6.26 -2.99
CA LEU A 405 -12.81 -5.81 -1.60
C LEU A 405 -13.90 -4.73 -1.35
N ALA A 406 -14.29 -3.98 -2.38
CA ALA A 406 -15.38 -2.99 -2.30
C ALA A 406 -16.77 -3.61 -2.12
N ASP A 407 -16.95 -4.89 -2.50
CA ASP A 407 -18.21 -5.63 -2.32
C ASP A 407 -18.34 -6.27 -0.92
N LEU A 408 -17.27 -6.28 -0.12
CA LEU A 408 -17.26 -6.84 1.23
C LEU A 408 -18.04 -5.98 2.22
N LYS A 409 -18.79 -6.64 3.09
CA LYS A 409 -19.70 -6.05 4.08
C LYS A 409 -19.44 -6.62 5.46
N VAL A 410 -19.91 -5.89 6.48
CA VAL A 410 -19.90 -6.37 7.87
C VAL A 410 -20.69 -7.68 7.96
N GLY A 411 -20.06 -8.71 8.53
CA GLY A 411 -20.61 -10.05 8.63
C GLY A 411 -20.26 -10.98 7.47
N ASP A 412 -19.58 -10.55 6.40
CA ASP A 412 -18.97 -11.50 5.45
C ASP A 412 -17.91 -12.34 6.17
N VAL A 413 -17.63 -13.57 5.71
CA VAL A 413 -16.82 -14.53 6.48
C VAL A 413 -15.55 -14.89 5.73
N ILE A 414 -14.40 -14.74 6.39
CA ILE A 414 -13.13 -15.31 5.94
C ILE A 414 -13.23 -16.83 6.18
N GLU A 415 -13.43 -17.62 5.14
CA GLU A 415 -13.55 -19.08 5.27
C GLU A 415 -12.20 -19.70 5.61
N SER A 416 -11.11 -19.20 4.99
CA SER A 416 -9.74 -19.55 5.37
C SER A 416 -8.73 -18.54 4.84
N ILE A 417 -7.60 -18.37 5.53
CA ILE A 417 -6.38 -17.81 4.95
C ILE A 417 -5.32 -18.92 4.87
N GLN A 418 -4.65 -19.08 3.73
CA GLN A 418 -3.65 -20.14 3.52
C GLN A 418 -2.37 -19.58 2.92
N VAL A 419 -1.21 -19.97 3.45
CA VAL A 419 0.09 -19.59 2.88
C VAL A 419 0.36 -20.43 1.62
N VAL A 420 0.52 -19.75 0.48
CA VAL A 420 0.75 -20.42 -0.83
C VAL A 420 2.21 -20.38 -1.28
N SER A 421 3.01 -19.44 -0.75
CA SER A 421 4.46 -19.42 -0.96
C SER A 421 5.20 -18.65 0.14
N GLY A 422 6.49 -18.91 0.29
CA GLY A 422 7.38 -18.13 1.16
C GLY A 422 7.30 -18.43 2.66
N LEU A 423 6.61 -19.51 3.07
CA LEU A 423 6.57 -19.95 4.48
C LEU A 423 7.98 -20.22 5.04
N ASP A 424 8.92 -20.70 4.21
CA ASP A 424 10.32 -20.92 4.59
C ASP A 424 11.06 -19.64 5.03
N ASN A 425 10.52 -18.45 4.72
CA ASN A 425 11.05 -17.18 5.17
C ASN A 425 10.59 -16.81 6.60
N LEU A 426 9.65 -17.56 7.19
CA LEU A 426 9.19 -17.36 8.57
C LEU A 426 10.22 -17.91 9.56
N VAL A 427 10.67 -17.05 10.46
CA VAL A 427 11.64 -17.36 11.51
C VAL A 427 10.98 -17.16 12.88
N ASN A 428 11.34 -18.01 13.85
CA ASN A 428 10.73 -18.07 15.18
C ASN A 428 9.19 -18.29 15.16
N PRO A 429 8.64 -19.24 14.38
CA PRO A 429 7.23 -19.60 14.50
C PRO A 429 6.92 -19.99 15.95
N SER A 430 5.87 -19.40 16.50
CA SER A 430 5.41 -19.65 17.85
C SER A 430 4.38 -20.78 17.91
N TYR A 431 3.80 -21.14 16.76
CA TYR A 431 2.96 -22.32 16.62
C TYR A 431 3.81 -23.59 16.70
N LYS A 432 3.21 -24.67 17.22
CA LYS A 432 3.87 -25.97 17.26
C LYS A 432 3.63 -26.66 15.93
N ILE A 433 4.66 -26.74 15.09
CA ILE A 433 4.67 -27.65 13.93
C ILE A 433 4.41 -29.06 14.47
N ALA A 434 3.28 -29.66 14.10
CA ALA A 434 3.01 -31.06 14.36
C ALA A 434 3.85 -31.90 13.39
N GLY A 435 4.97 -32.44 13.88
CA GLY A 435 5.89 -33.31 13.13
C GLY A 435 5.47 -34.76 13.06
#